data_AF-A0A3P7J3R3-F1
#
_entry.id   AF-A0A3P7J3R3-F1
#
_cell.length_a   1.000
_cell.length_b   1.000
_cell.length_c   1.000
_cell.angle_alpha   90.00
_cell.angle_beta   90.00
_cell.angle_gamma   90.00
#
_symmetry.space_group_name_H-M   'P 1'
#
loop_
_entity.id
_entity.type
_entity.pdbx_description
1 polymer ?
#
loop_
_entity_poly.entity_id
_entity_poly.type
_entity_poly.pdbx_seq_one_letter_code
_entity_poly.pdbx_strand_id
1 'polypeptide(L)' 'MVQTTGKDGFRILMCRPTYFKVFYAINPWMSVTNLVDEPKAKKQWDIAKETIEKCGAKVVVMEPDE' A
#
# COMPACT_ATOMS: atom_id res chain seq x y z
N MET A 1 26.80 -17.91 -21.44
CA MET A 1 25.71 -17.82 -20.45
C MET A 1 26.17 -16.91 -19.33
N VAL A 2 25.82 -15.62 -19.38
CA VAL A 2 26.06 -14.71 -18.26
C VAL A 2 24.86 -14.84 -17.32
N GLN A 3 25.08 -15.42 -16.15
CA GLN A 3 24.13 -15.35 -15.05
C GLN A 3 24.14 -13.93 -14.51
N THR A 4 23.06 -13.17 -14.69
CA THR A 4 22.86 -11.87 -14.04
C THR A 4 22.59 -12.10 -12.56
N THR A 5 23.63 -12.00 -11.74
CA THR A 5 23.53 -11.81 -10.30
C THR A 5 22.96 -10.41 -10.00
N GLY A 6 21.75 -10.36 -9.44
CA GLY A 6 21.25 -9.29 -8.55
C GLY A 6 20.89 -7.93 -9.18
N LYS A 7 19.69 -7.80 -9.77
CA LYS A 7 19.00 -6.49 -9.78
C LYS A 7 18.24 -6.38 -8.47
N ASP A 8 18.88 -5.88 -7.42
CA ASP A 8 18.15 -5.43 -6.24
C ASP A 8 17.42 -4.14 -6.61
N GLY A 9 16.27 -4.27 -7.28
CA GLY A 9 15.38 -3.14 -7.54
C GLY A 9 14.98 -2.46 -6.23
N PHE A 10 14.58 -1.18 -6.28
CA PHE A 10 14.15 -0.43 -5.10
C PHE A 10 13.13 -1.24 -4.29
N ARG A 11 13.35 -1.33 -2.98
CA ARG A 11 12.43 -2.02 -2.07
C ARG A 11 11.53 -0.99 -1.39
N ILE A 12 10.22 -1.18 -1.52
CA ILE A 12 9.21 -0.31 -0.90
C ILE A 12 8.37 -1.16 0.05
N LEU A 13 8.24 -0.70 1.29
CA LEU A 13 7.36 -1.33 2.28
C LEU A 13 5.95 -0.76 2.12
N MET A 14 4.94 -1.63 2.10
CA MET A 14 3.54 -1.27 2.18
C MET A 14 2.86 -2.12 3.25
N CYS A 15 1.80 -1.60 3.86
CA CYS A 15 0.94 -2.34 4.79
C CYS A 15 -0.45 -2.50 4.16
N ARG A 16 -1.10 -3.65 4.32
CA ARG A 16 -2.47 -3.84 3.81
C ARG A 16 -3.44 -2.93 4.57
N PRO A 17 -4.45 -2.35 3.90
CA PRO A 17 -5.43 -1.49 4.55
C PRO A 17 -6.55 -2.32 5.22
N THR A 18 -6.23 -3.47 5.83
CA THR A 18 -7.21 -4.43 6.39
C THR A 18 -8.12 -3.77 7.43
N TYR A 19 -7.57 -2.90 8.26
CA TYR A 19 -8.29 -2.18 9.31
C TYR A 19 -8.37 -0.66 9.03
N PHE A 20 -8.16 -0.23 7.79
CA PHE A 20 -8.08 1.20 7.46
C PHE A 20 -9.44 1.90 7.59
N LYS A 21 -9.52 2.86 8.53
CA LYS A 21 -10.71 3.67 8.82
C LYS A 21 -10.31 5.08 9.25
N VAL A 22 -11.23 6.04 9.08
CA VAL A 22 -11.11 7.41 9.60
C VAL A 22 -12.02 7.53 10.83
N PHE A 23 -11.51 7.17 12.01
CA PHE A 23 -12.26 7.20 13.28
C PHE A 23 -11.81 8.30 14.25
N TYR A 24 -10.80 9.07 13.87
CA TYR A 24 -10.35 10.29 14.53
C TYR A 24 -9.91 11.31 13.48
N ALA A 25 -9.63 12.54 13.89
CA ALA A 25 -9.09 13.59 13.02
C ALA A 25 -7.87 14.23 13.68
N ILE A 26 -6.68 14.01 13.11
CA ILE A 26 -5.41 14.60 13.54
C ILE A 26 -4.80 15.52 12.49
N ASN A 27 -5.41 15.60 11.31
CA ASN A 27 -5.01 16.49 10.24
C ASN A 27 -6.25 17.00 9.46
N PRO A 28 -6.15 18.12 8.71
CA PRO A 28 -7.30 18.79 8.09
C PRO A 28 -8.05 17.99 7.01
N TRP A 29 -7.45 16.92 6.48
CA TRP A 29 -8.07 16.07 5.45
C TRP A 29 -9.02 15.03 6.05
N MET A 30 -8.87 14.74 7.35
CA MET A 30 -9.68 13.74 8.03
C MET A 30 -11.03 14.33 8.46
N SER A 31 -12.10 13.64 8.11
CA SER A 31 -13.43 13.89 8.66
C SER A 31 -14.04 12.57 9.11
N VAL A 32 -14.38 12.45 10.39
CA VAL A 32 -15.01 11.25 10.97
C VAL A 32 -16.43 11.00 10.44
N THR A 33 -17.05 12.00 9.79
CA THR A 33 -18.35 11.85 9.12
C THR A 33 -18.23 11.31 7.71
N ASN A 34 -17.01 11.28 7.14
CA ASN A 34 -16.73 10.73 5.82
C ASN A 34 -16.14 9.33 5.96
N LEU A 35 -17.02 8.33 6.02
CA LEU A 35 -16.60 6.94 6.20
C LEU A 35 -15.85 6.41 4.97
N VAL A 36 -14.85 5.56 5.24
CA VAL A 36 -14.08 4.88 4.19
C VAL A 36 -14.96 3.83 3.50
N ASP A 37 -14.97 3.85 2.17
CA ASP A 37 -15.44 2.74 1.34
C ASP A 37 -14.33 1.66 1.32
N GLU A 38 -14.48 0.63 2.18
CA GLU A 38 -13.45 -0.40 2.38
C GLU A 38 -13.12 -1.18 1.09
N PRO A 39 -14.10 -1.65 0.28
CA PRO A 39 -13.82 -2.28 -1.01
C PRO A 39 -13.04 -1.37 -1.97
N LYS A 40 -13.41 -0.09 -2.04
CA LYS A 40 -12.71 0.89 -2.90
C LYS A 40 -11.29 1.15 -2.40
N ALA A 41 -11.09 1.31 -1.10
CA ALA A 41 -9.77 1.51 -0.50
C ALA A 41 -8.85 0.32 -0.79
N LYS A 42 -9.35 -0.91 -0.65
CA LYS A 42 -8.60 -2.13 -1.00
C LYS A 42 -8.20 -2.13 -2.49
N LYS A 43 -9.16 -1.86 -3.38
CA LYS A 43 -8.89 -1.80 -4.83
C LYS A 43 -7.85 -0.74 -5.19
N GLN A 44 -7.93 0.44 -4.57
CA GLN A 44 -6.96 1.51 -4.78
C GLN A 44 -5.55 1.11 -4.31
N TRP A 45 -5.46 0.43 -3.16
CA TRP A 45 -4.19 -0.10 -2.66
C TRP A 45 -3.60 -1.17 -3.59
N ASP A 46 -4.42 -2.11 -4.07
CA ASP A 46 -3.97 -3.17 -5.00
C ASP A 46 -3.40 -2.52 -6.28
N ILE A 47 -4.08 -1.52 -6.85
CA ILE A 47 -3.63 -0.77 -8.03
C ILE A 47 -2.30 -0.04 -7.75
N ALA A 48 -2.16 0.61 -6.59
CA ALA A 48 -0.93 1.31 -6.22
C ALA A 48 0.25 0.34 -6.12
N LYS A 49 0.08 -0.79 -5.43
CA LYS A 49 1.09 -1.85 -5.32
C LYS A 49 1.51 -2.36 -6.70
N GLU A 50 0.56 -2.75 -7.54
CA GLU A 50 0.85 -3.27 -8.88
C GLU A 50 1.57 -2.24 -9.76
N THR A 51 1.20 -0.97 -9.65
CA THR A 51 1.82 0.11 -10.42
C THR A 51 3.27 0.30 -10.00
N ILE A 52 3.56 0.30 -8.70
CA ILE A 52 4.91 0.37 -8.15
C ILE A 52 5.76 -0.83 -8.65
N GLU A 53 5.19 -2.03 -8.65
CA GLU A 53 5.87 -3.23 -9.14
C GLU A 53 6.14 -3.17 -10.65
N LYS A 54 5.20 -2.66 -11.45
CA LYS A 54 5.37 -2.42 -12.90
C LYS A 54 6.47 -1.40 -13.20
N CYS A 55 6.72 -0.45 -12.28
CA CYS A 55 7.85 0.48 -12.38
C CYS A 55 9.21 -0.14 -12.03
N GLY A 56 9.27 -1.42 -11.64
CA GLY A 56 10.51 -2.16 -11.39
C GLY A 56 10.97 -2.19 -9.92
N ALA A 57 10.16 -1.66 -9.00
CA ALA A 57 10.39 -1.79 -7.57
C ALA A 57 9.84 -3.12 -7.02
N LYS A 58 10.45 -3.65 -5.96
CA LYS A 58 9.91 -4.77 -5.18
C LYS A 58 9.07 -4.20 -4.04
N VAL A 59 7.76 -4.47 -4.06
CA VAL A 59 6.90 -4.19 -2.90
C VAL A 59 7.03 -5.32 -1.88
N VAL A 60 7.43 -4.97 -0.66
CA VAL A 60 7.37 -5.84 0.51
C VAL A 60 6.09 -5.49 1.26
N VAL A 61 5.24 -6.47 1.51
CA VAL A 61 3.98 -6.24 2.23
C VAL A 61 4.14 -6.75 3.66
N MET A 62 3.87 -5.87 4.63
CA MET A 62 3.62 -6.28 6.01
C MET A 62 2.12 -6.46 6.23
N GLU A 63 1.78 -7.42 7.09
CA GLU A 63 0.43 -7.55 7.59
C GLU A 63 0.22 -6.54 8.73
N PRO A 64 -0.95 -5.89 8.80
CA PRO A 64 -1.26 -4.99 9.90
C PRO A 64 -1.49 -5.78 11.19
N ASP A 65 -1.04 -5.21 12.31
CA ASP A 65 -1.46 -5.64 13.64
C ASP A 65 -2.80 -4.96 14.00
N GLU A 66 -3.54 -5.57 14.93
CA GLU A 66 -4.80 -5.06 15.48
C GLU A 66 -4.61 -3.96 16.54
#